data_AF-A0A7W1T2F6-F1
#
_entry.id   AF-A0A7W1T2F6-F1
#
_cell.length_a   1.000
_cell.length_b   1.000
_cell.length_c   1.000
_cell.angle_alpha   90.00
_cell.angle_beta   90.00
_cell.angle_gamma   90.00
#
_symmetry.space_group_name_H-M   'P 1'
#
loop_
_entity.id
_entity.type
_entity.pdbx_description
1 polymer ?
#
loop_
_entity_poly.entity_id
_entity_poly.type
_entity_poly.pdbx_seq_one_letter_code
_entity_poly.pdbx_strand_id
1 'polypeptide(L)'
;MGCTSPSPTATLRSTTSPSSTPERFLRVQVKSTNRLRGGEDYYVVNIVGPKHNPYPRGSFEFFALYLIPIDTWYIIPYWAIGRTRRSINITPARPCGPYEPFREAWHLFKCGACQSDLCVRELCADSACP
;
A
#
# COMPACT_ATOMS: atom_id res chain seq x y z
N MET A 1 2.78 18.05 -68.19
CA MET A 1 1.68 17.77 -67.26
C MET A 1 1.50 16.25 -67.20
N GLY A 2 2.03 15.61 -66.17
CA GLY A 2 1.91 14.17 -65.96
C GLY A 2 1.88 13.92 -64.45
N CYS A 3 0.72 13.53 -63.95
CA CYS A 3 0.47 13.32 -62.53
C CYS A 3 1.05 11.98 -62.10
N THR A 4 2.13 11.97 -61.34
CA THR A 4 2.61 10.79 -60.63
C THR A 4 1.89 10.72 -59.29
N SER A 5 0.98 9.77 -59.15
CA SER A 5 0.31 9.46 -57.89
C SER A 5 1.14 8.43 -57.13
N PRO A 6 1.57 8.68 -55.87
CA PRO A 6 2.14 7.64 -55.05
C PRO A 6 1.01 6.81 -54.43
N SER A 7 1.06 5.50 -54.68
CA SER A 7 0.22 4.50 -54.03
C SER A 7 0.44 4.53 -52.51
N PRO A 8 -0.61 4.59 -51.68
CA PRO A 8 -0.44 4.47 -50.24
C PRO A 8 -0.24 2.98 -49.92
N THR A 9 1.01 2.55 -49.83
CA THR A 9 1.35 1.32 -49.12
C THR A 9 0.98 1.56 -47.65
N ALA A 10 -0.24 1.17 -47.28
CA ALA A 10 -0.71 1.14 -45.92
C ALA A 10 0.14 0.11 -45.17
N THR A 11 1.23 0.57 -44.56
CA THR A 11 1.96 -0.19 -43.55
C THR A 11 0.93 -0.52 -42.47
N LEU A 12 0.57 -1.80 -42.36
CA LEU A 12 -0.22 -2.32 -41.26
C LEU A 12 0.61 -2.06 -39.98
N ARG A 13 0.41 -0.90 -39.35
CA ARG A 13 0.89 -0.67 -38.00
C ARG A 13 0.11 -1.67 -37.16
N SER A 14 0.81 -2.67 -36.68
CA SER A 14 0.36 -3.50 -35.58
C SER A 14 0.03 -2.56 -34.42
N THR A 15 -1.26 -2.20 -34.32
CA THR A 15 -1.80 -1.55 -33.14
C THR A 15 -1.78 -2.60 -32.02
N THR A 16 -0.62 -2.80 -31.41
CA THR A 16 -0.53 -3.56 -30.16
C THR A 16 -1.06 -2.66 -29.06
N SER A 17 -2.39 -2.59 -28.93
CA SER A 17 -3.02 -2.36 -27.63
C SER A 17 -3.40 -3.74 -27.11
N PRO A 18 -2.69 -4.21 -26.08
CA PRO A 18 -3.33 -4.24 -24.78
C PRO A 18 -2.36 -3.78 -23.69
N SER A 19 -2.76 -2.78 -22.91
CA SER A 19 -2.21 -2.52 -21.58
C SER A 19 -2.62 -3.65 -20.61
N SER A 20 -2.22 -4.89 -20.88
CA SER A 20 -2.26 -5.93 -19.87
C SER A 20 -1.04 -5.71 -18.99
N THR A 21 -1.14 -4.79 -18.03
CA THR A 21 -0.19 -4.79 -16.91
C THR A 21 -0.20 -6.21 -16.35
N PRO A 22 0.95 -6.89 -16.26
CA PRO A 22 0.99 -8.26 -15.78
C PRO A 22 0.30 -8.33 -14.41
N GLU A 23 -0.60 -9.31 -14.24
CA GLU A 23 -1.26 -9.55 -12.96
C GLU A 23 -0.19 -9.80 -11.90
N ARG A 24 -0.08 -8.84 -10.99
CA ARG A 24 0.94 -8.85 -9.95
C ARG A 24 0.30 -9.29 -8.64
N PHE A 25 0.73 -10.42 -8.12
CA PHE A 25 0.33 -10.87 -6.80
C PHE A 25 0.96 -9.98 -5.72
N LEU A 26 0.11 -9.37 -4.90
CA LEU A 26 0.55 -8.64 -3.71
C LEU A 26 0.77 -9.60 -2.56
N ARG A 27 1.92 -9.48 -1.90
CA ARG A 27 2.20 -10.22 -0.67
C ARG A 27 1.81 -9.34 0.52
N VAL A 28 0.96 -9.87 1.40
CA VAL A 28 0.41 -9.16 2.54
C VAL A 28 0.64 -9.96 3.81
N GLN A 29 1.20 -9.32 4.84
CA GLN A 29 1.33 -9.91 6.17
C GLN A 29 0.14 -9.49 7.04
N VAL A 30 -0.67 -10.46 7.45
CA VAL A 30 -1.79 -10.22 8.35
C VAL A 30 -1.35 -10.35 9.81
N LYS A 31 -1.80 -9.44 10.67
CA LYS A 31 -1.66 -9.50 12.13
C LYS A 31 -2.96 -9.00 12.76
N SER A 32 -3.27 -9.45 13.98
CA SER A 32 -4.35 -8.90 14.78
C SER A 32 -3.87 -8.58 16.19
N THR A 33 -4.58 -7.69 16.88
CA THR A 33 -4.37 -7.41 18.30
C THR A 33 -5.68 -7.16 19.01
N ASN A 34 -5.78 -7.65 20.24
CA ASN A 34 -6.75 -7.22 21.24
C ASN A 34 -6.06 -6.46 22.39
N ARG A 35 -4.78 -6.12 22.22
CA ARG A 35 -3.94 -5.61 23.29
C ARG A 35 -4.00 -4.09 23.38
N LEU A 36 -4.89 -3.64 24.24
CA LEU A 36 -5.06 -2.24 24.61
C LEU A 36 -4.10 -1.85 25.75
N ARG A 37 -3.53 -0.64 25.70
CA ARG A 37 -2.55 -0.14 26.68
C ARG A 37 -2.74 1.35 26.97
N GLY A 38 -2.12 1.80 28.07
CA GLY A 38 -2.10 3.20 28.47
C GLY A 38 -3.45 3.71 28.95
N GLY A 39 -4.17 2.93 29.76
CA GLY A 39 -5.49 3.33 30.25
C GLY A 39 -6.57 3.41 29.16
N GLU A 40 -6.44 2.60 28.10
CA GLU A 40 -7.38 2.50 26.96
C GLU A 40 -7.13 3.43 25.77
N ASP A 41 -5.97 4.10 25.73
CA ASP A 41 -5.69 5.05 24.67
C ASP A 41 -5.16 4.42 23.37
N TYR A 42 -4.39 3.33 23.42
CA TYR A 42 -3.72 2.81 22.21
C TYR A 42 -3.53 1.29 22.17
N TYR A 43 -3.51 0.76 20.96
CA TYR A 43 -3.30 -0.65 20.64
C TYR A 43 -1.85 -0.90 20.26
N VAL A 44 -1.27 -2.00 20.78
CA VAL A 44 0.09 -2.42 20.41
C VAL A 44 0.03 -3.63 19.51
N VAL A 45 0.68 -3.53 18.35
CA VAL A 45 0.82 -4.63 17.39
C VAL A 45 2.29 -4.97 17.21
N ASN A 46 2.65 -6.25 17.37
CA ASN A 46 4.00 -6.73 17.07
C ASN A 46 4.13 -6.99 15.57
N ILE A 47 5.09 -6.30 14.95
CA ILE A 47 5.36 -6.33 13.51
C ILE A 47 6.63 -7.12 13.18
N VAL A 48 7.06 -7.98 14.10
CA VAL A 48 8.16 -8.92 13.91
C VAL A 48 7.65 -10.30 13.54
N GLY A 49 8.51 -11.06 12.88
CA GLY A 49 8.31 -12.46 12.58
C GLY A 49 8.55 -13.36 13.79
N PRO A 50 8.56 -14.68 13.58
CA PRO A 50 8.96 -15.65 14.58
C PRO A 50 10.33 -15.29 15.19
N LYS A 51 10.51 -15.58 16.48
CA LYS A 51 11.75 -15.29 17.23
C LYS A 51 12.12 -13.79 17.32
N HIS A 52 11.15 -12.89 17.14
CA HIS A 52 11.37 -11.44 17.17
C HIS A 52 12.30 -10.90 16.06
N ASN A 53 12.48 -11.67 14.99
CA ASN A 53 13.30 -11.22 13.87
C ASN A 53 12.51 -10.23 13.00
N PRO A 54 13.15 -9.12 12.57
CA PRO A 54 12.58 -8.24 11.54
C PRO A 54 12.35 -9.01 10.25
N TYR A 55 11.29 -8.64 9.52
CA TYR A 55 11.05 -9.22 8.22
C TYR A 55 12.10 -8.75 7.20
N PRO A 56 12.61 -9.65 6.33
CA PRO A 56 13.51 -9.25 5.24
C PRO A 56 12.84 -8.24 4.30
N ARG A 57 13.62 -7.34 3.71
CA ARG A 57 13.11 -6.43 2.67
C ARG A 57 12.58 -7.25 1.48
N GLY A 58 11.43 -6.85 0.95
CA GLY A 58 10.81 -7.52 -0.19
C GLY A 58 10.18 -8.88 0.15
N SER A 59 9.99 -9.21 1.43
CA SER A 59 9.21 -10.38 1.84
C SER A 59 7.72 -10.20 1.57
N PHE A 60 7.20 -8.99 1.82
CA PHE A 60 5.84 -8.57 1.50
C PHE A 60 5.80 -7.05 1.27
N GLU A 61 4.67 -6.55 0.78
CA GLU A 61 4.48 -5.15 0.41
C GLU A 61 3.63 -4.39 1.43
N PHE A 62 2.65 -5.08 2.02
CA PHE A 62 1.71 -4.48 2.96
C PHE A 62 1.57 -5.30 4.23
N PHE A 63 1.25 -4.60 5.32
CA PHE A 63 0.73 -5.16 6.55
C PHE A 63 -0.78 -4.89 6.60
N ALA A 64 -1.57 -5.92 6.84
CA ALA A 64 -2.98 -5.79 7.19
C ALA A 64 -3.12 -6.06 8.68
N LEU A 65 -3.41 -5.01 9.45
CA LEU A 65 -3.47 -5.05 10.90
C LEU A 65 -4.91 -4.91 11.37
N TYR A 66 -5.42 -5.90 12.06
CA TYR A 66 -6.79 -5.91 12.56
C TYR A 66 -6.84 -5.59 14.06
N LEU A 67 -7.57 -4.54 14.41
CA LEU A 67 -7.85 -4.17 15.80
C LEU A 67 -9.18 -4.80 16.22
N ILE A 68 -9.10 -5.91 16.95
CA ILE A 68 -10.27 -6.71 17.36
C ILE A 68 -11.30 -5.88 18.14
N PRO A 69 -10.92 -5.05 19.14
CA PRO A 69 -11.92 -4.41 20.00
C PRO A 69 -12.76 -3.32 19.32
N ILE A 70 -12.29 -2.81 18.18
CA ILE A 70 -13.00 -1.76 17.42
C ILE A 70 -13.34 -2.19 15.99
N ASP A 71 -13.13 -3.47 15.67
CA ASP A 71 -13.40 -4.05 14.35
C ASP A 71 -12.88 -3.21 13.17
N THR A 72 -11.61 -2.82 13.24
CA THR A 72 -11.01 -1.91 12.24
C THR A 72 -9.69 -2.46 11.70
N TRP A 73 -9.50 -2.34 10.39
CA TRP A 73 -8.30 -2.69 9.66
C TRP A 73 -7.42 -1.47 9.37
N TYR A 74 -6.12 -1.68 9.46
CA TYR A 74 -5.10 -0.74 9.01
C TYR A 74 -4.25 -1.42 7.94
N ILE A 75 -4.25 -0.84 6.74
CA ILE A 75 -3.53 -1.34 5.57
C ILE A 75 -2.26 -0.50 5.38
N ILE A 76 -1.17 -0.92 6.00
CA ILE A 76 0.06 -0.12 6.10
C ILE A 76 1.11 -0.66 5.13
N PRO A 77 1.67 0.15 4.23
CA PRO A 77 2.76 -0.30 3.37
C PRO A 77 4.04 -0.54 4.18
N TYR A 78 4.84 -1.52 3.76
CA TYR A 78 6.08 -1.91 4.47
C TYR A 78 7.04 -0.73 4.70
N TRP A 79 7.11 0.22 3.75
CA TRP A 79 7.99 1.38 3.85
C TRP A 79 7.55 2.37 4.95
N ALA A 80 6.25 2.49 5.24
CA ALA A 80 5.73 3.46 6.21
C ALA A 80 6.07 3.10 7.67
N ILE A 81 6.23 1.80 7.95
CA ILE A 81 6.56 1.31 9.29
C ILE A 81 8.01 1.61 9.68
N GLY A 82 8.92 1.75 8.71
CA GLY A 82 10.34 1.96 8.94
C GLY A 82 11.09 0.69 9.35
N ARG A 83 12.40 0.65 9.07
CA ARG A 83 13.23 -0.57 9.13
C ARG A 83 13.50 -1.12 10.54
N THR A 84 13.37 -0.30 11.58
CA THR A 84 13.83 -0.61 12.94
C THR A 84 12.72 -0.86 13.95
N ARG A 85 11.45 -0.66 13.56
CA ARG A 85 10.33 -0.83 14.49
C ARG A 85 10.02 -2.31 14.67
N ARG A 86 9.88 -2.74 15.94
CA ARG A 86 9.49 -4.11 16.31
C ARG A 86 8.01 -4.23 16.69
N SER A 87 7.44 -3.09 17.07
CA SER A 87 6.04 -2.93 17.41
C SER A 87 5.58 -1.57 16.92
N ILE A 88 4.29 -1.45 16.67
CA ILE A 88 3.64 -0.18 16.39
C ILE A 88 2.55 0.07 17.42
N ASN A 89 2.34 1.35 17.71
CA ASN A 89 1.26 1.83 18.54
C ASN A 89 0.24 2.50 17.62
N ILE A 90 -0.98 2.01 17.63
CA ILE A 90 -2.10 2.58 16.90
C ILE A 90 -3.03 3.24 17.91
N THR A 91 -3.37 4.50 17.69
CA THR A 91 -4.21 5.30 18.60
C THR A 91 -5.42 5.80 17.80
N PRO A 92 -6.48 4.99 17.66
CA PRO A 92 -7.63 5.33 16.83
C PRO A 92 -8.37 6.60 17.28
N ALA A 93 -8.23 6.98 18.55
CA ALA A 93 -8.80 8.20 19.12
C ALA A 93 -8.05 9.48 18.68
N ARG A 94 -6.85 9.36 18.10
CA ARG A 94 -6.07 10.52 17.62
C ARG A 94 -6.19 10.66 16.11
N PRO A 95 -6.98 11.62 15.59
CA PRO A 95 -7.25 11.75 14.16
C PRO A 95 -5.99 12.03 13.32
N CYS A 96 -4.96 12.65 13.90
CA CYS A 96 -3.70 12.96 13.21
C CYS A 96 -2.57 11.99 13.55
N GLY A 97 -2.90 10.74 13.87
CA GLY A 97 -1.91 9.71 14.16
C GLY A 97 -1.09 9.32 12.91
N PRO A 98 0.17 8.85 13.07
CA PRO A 98 1.03 8.51 11.93
C PRO A 98 0.50 7.34 11.08
N TYR A 99 -0.45 6.56 11.60
CA TYR A 99 -1.05 5.43 10.91
C TYR A 99 -2.52 5.65 10.54
N GLU A 100 -3.11 6.77 10.91
CA GLU A 100 -4.51 7.07 10.61
C GLU A 100 -4.84 7.14 9.11
N PRO A 101 -3.98 7.70 8.24
CA PRO A 101 -4.22 7.66 6.79
C PRO A 101 -4.33 6.24 6.21
N PHE A 102 -3.85 5.23 6.94
CA PHE A 102 -3.91 3.82 6.54
C PHE A 102 -5.12 3.07 7.09
N ARG A 103 -6.00 3.73 7.85
CA ARG A 103 -7.26 3.14 8.34
C ARG A 103 -8.16 2.78 7.16
N GLU A 104 -8.57 1.51 7.08
CA GLU A 104 -9.43 0.97 6.01
C GLU A 104 -8.91 1.30 4.58
N ALA A 105 -7.60 1.49 4.43
CA ALA A 105 -6.98 1.91 3.18
C ALA A 105 -6.87 0.78 2.13
N TRP A 106 -7.94 0.02 1.92
CA TRP A 106 -8.03 -1.08 0.96
C TRP A 106 -7.79 -0.63 -0.49
N HIS A 107 -8.01 0.66 -0.78
CA HIS A 107 -7.72 1.26 -2.08
C HIS A 107 -6.24 1.12 -2.48
N LEU A 108 -5.32 0.99 -1.49
CA LEU A 108 -3.89 0.77 -1.74
C LEU A 108 -3.62 -0.56 -2.48
N PHE A 109 -4.45 -1.59 -2.30
CA PHE A 109 -4.30 -2.85 -3.05
C PHE A 109 -4.68 -2.68 -4.52
N LYS A 110 -5.66 -1.82 -4.81
CA LYS A 110 -6.10 -1.54 -6.19
C LYS A 110 -5.10 -0.67 -6.93
N CYS A 111 -4.37 0.18 -6.21
CA CYS A 111 -3.33 1.04 -6.76
C CYS A 111 -1.96 0.31 -6.92
N GLY A 112 -1.91 -0.99 -6.65
CA GLY A 112 -0.71 -1.85 -6.54
C GLY A 112 0.25 -1.96 -7.74
N ALA A 113 0.21 -1.01 -8.70
CA ALA A 113 1.08 -0.92 -9.85
C ALA A 113 2.17 0.19 -9.75
N CYS A 114 2.07 1.20 -8.87
CA CYS A 114 3.09 2.25 -8.73
C CYS A 114 4.00 1.99 -7.52
N GLN A 115 5.11 1.27 -7.72
CA GLN A 115 6.17 1.11 -6.70
C GLN A 115 7.09 2.34 -6.55
N SER A 116 6.79 3.48 -7.19
CA SER A 116 7.54 4.69 -6.90
C SER A 116 7.10 5.23 -5.54
N ASP A 117 8.05 5.33 -4.61
CA ASP A 117 7.89 5.98 -3.28
C ASP A 117 7.18 7.35 -3.36
N LEU A 118 7.14 7.98 -4.54
CA LEU A 118 6.48 9.25 -4.84
C LEU A 118 4.95 9.14 -4.97
N CYS A 119 4.42 8.09 -5.60
CA CYS A 119 2.99 7.95 -5.91
C CYS A 119 2.15 7.70 -4.65
N VAL A 120 2.64 6.85 -3.74
CA VAL A 120 1.96 6.61 -2.44
C VAL A 120 2.09 7.82 -1.51
N ARG A 121 3.19 8.58 -1.62
CA ARG A 121 3.38 9.82 -0.86
C ARG A 121 2.42 10.94 -1.30
N GLU A 122 2.18 11.11 -2.59
CA GLU A 122 1.18 12.06 -3.11
C GLU A 122 -0.24 11.70 -2.65
N LEU A 123 -0.63 10.42 -2.78
CA LEU A 123 -1.97 9.96 -2.36
C LEU A 123 -2.19 10.08 -0.84
N CYS A 124 -1.13 9.91 -0.03
CA CYS A 124 -1.22 10.14 1.43
C CYS A 124 -1.17 11.64 1.80
N ALA A 125 -0.57 12.49 0.97
CA ALA A 125 -0.51 13.93 1.22
C ALA A 125 -1.88 14.61 1.07
N ASP A 126 -2.72 14.12 0.15
CA ASP A 126 -4.09 14.62 -0.04
C ASP A 126 -5.06 14.21 1.08
N SER A 127 -4.68 13.23 1.90
CA SER A 127 -5.43 12.83 3.11
C SER A 127 -5.01 13.62 4.37
N ALA A 128 -4.25 14.70 4.22
CA ALA A 128 -3.87 15.56 5.33
C ALA A 128 -5.11 16.18 6.00
N CYS A 129 -5.20 16.00 7.33
CA CYS A 129 -6.25 16.55 8.17
C CYS A 129 -6.36 18.08 8.00
N PRO A 130 -7.57 18.66 7.89
CA PRO A 130 -7.76 20.12 7.91
C PRO A 130 -7.30 20.75 9.23
#